data_AF-A0AAI9HR02-F1
#
_entry.id   AF-A0AAI9HR02-F1
#
_cell.length_a   1.000
_cell.length_b   1.000
_cell.length_c   1.000
_cell.angle_alpha   90.00
_cell.angle_beta   90.00
_cell.angle_gamma   90.00
#
_symmetry.space_group_name_H-M   'P 1'
#
loop_
_entity.id
_entity.type
_entity.pdbx_description
1 polymer ?
#
loop_
_entity_poly.entity_id
_entity_poly.type
_entity_poly.pdbx_seq_one_letter_code
_entity_poly.pdbx_strand_id
1 'polypeptide(L)' 'MLISQLAQETYDSLTDKSKSSPESYKKLFSANPAYNLVLRITYVNKDNKKNIFIASGLADKDECSVHFNGWLTEQREF' A
#
# COMPACT_ATOMS: atom_id res chain seq x y z
N MET A 1 8.38 6.75 -14.38
CA MET A 1 9.60 6.76 -13.55
C MET A 1 9.35 6.28 -12.12
N LEU A 2 8.29 6.72 -11.42
CA LEU A 2 7.95 6.23 -10.06
C LEU A 2 7.69 4.71 -9.95
N ILE A 3 6.90 4.15 -10.86
CA ILE A 3 6.46 2.73 -10.81
C ILE A 3 7.65 1.76 -10.84
N SER A 4 8.64 2.00 -11.71
CA SER A 4 9.80 1.13 -11.82
C SER A 4 10.72 1.20 -10.61
N GLN A 5 10.79 2.36 -9.96
CA GLN A 5 11.57 2.55 -8.74
C GLN A 5 10.90 1.82 -7.56
N LEU A 6 9.59 2.01 -7.37
CA LEU A 6 8.83 1.31 -6.32
C LEU A 6 8.87 -0.22 -6.49
N ALA A 7 8.79 -0.71 -7.72
CA ALA A 7 8.93 -2.13 -8.01
C ALA A 7 10.31 -2.67 -7.60
N GLN A 8 11.37 -1.90 -7.86
CA GLN A 8 12.73 -2.28 -7.51
C GLN A 8 12.94 -2.27 -5.99
N GLU A 9 12.51 -1.20 -5.30
CA GLU A 9 12.59 -1.08 -3.85
C GLU A 9 11.83 -2.22 -3.15
N THR A 10 10.63 -2.54 -3.64
CA THR A 10 9.82 -3.65 -3.12
C THR A 10 10.53 -4.99 -3.32
N TYR A 11 11.06 -5.25 -4.52
CA TYR A 11 11.86 -6.45 -4.78
C TYR A 11 13.10 -6.53 -3.87
N ASP A 12 13.77 -5.41 -3.63
CA ASP A 12 14.98 -5.37 -2.83
C ASP A 12 14.74 -5.63 -1.35
N SER A 13 13.56 -5.28 -0.84
CA SER A 13 13.11 -5.55 0.53
C SER A 13 12.71 -7.01 0.80
N LEU A 14 12.61 -7.86 -0.22
CA LEU A 14 12.23 -9.27 -0.04
C LEU A 14 13.29 -10.03 0.75
N THR A 15 12.83 -10.76 1.77
CA THR A 15 13.67 -11.65 2.58
C THR A 15 14.08 -12.92 1.82
N ASP A 16 13.26 -13.38 0.88
CA ASP A 16 13.55 -14.49 -0.02
C ASP A 16 13.28 -14.08 -1.48
N LYS A 17 14.36 -13.97 -2.26
CA LYS A 17 14.33 -13.62 -3.69
C LYS A 17 14.29 -14.84 -4.61
N SER A 18 14.39 -16.06 -4.07
CA SER A 18 14.54 -17.29 -4.88
C SER A 18 13.31 -17.64 -5.72
N LYS A 19 12.13 -17.10 -5.37
CA LYS A 19 10.85 -17.35 -6.05
C LYS A 19 10.40 -16.21 -6.96
N SER A 20 11.21 -15.17 -7.13
CA SER A 20 10.81 -13.91 -7.76
C SER A 20 11.92 -13.34 -8.64
N SER A 21 11.58 -12.42 -9.55
CA SER A 21 12.57 -11.64 -10.31
C SER A 21 12.24 -10.14 -10.29
N PRO A 22 13.22 -9.26 -10.56
CA PRO A 22 12.95 -7.84 -10.72
C PRO A 22 11.90 -7.57 -11.80
N GLU A 23 11.94 -8.33 -12.90
CA GLU A 23 10.98 -8.22 -14.00
C GLU A 23 9.56 -8.65 -13.59
N SER A 24 9.42 -9.69 -12.76
CA SER A 24 8.09 -10.10 -12.27
C SER A 24 7.47 -9.01 -11.39
N TYR A 25 8.28 -8.34 -10.56
CA TYR A 25 7.83 -7.20 -9.76
C TYR A 25 7.50 -5.97 -10.61
N LYS A 26 8.34 -5.62 -11.58
CA LYS A 26 8.01 -4.55 -12.54
C LYS A 26 6.68 -4.83 -13.24
N LYS A 27 6.42 -6.09 -13.57
CA LYS A 27 5.16 -6.51 -14.16
C LYS A 27 3.99 -6.32 -13.20
N LEU A 28 4.08 -6.69 -11.92
CA LEU A 28 3.00 -6.43 -10.94
C LEU A 28 2.63 -4.93 -10.88
N PHE A 29 3.64 -4.07 -10.80
CA PHE A 29 3.44 -2.62 -10.72
C PHE A 29 2.97 -1.98 -12.04
N SER A 30 3.01 -2.70 -13.16
CA SER A 30 2.58 -2.22 -14.48
C SER A 30 1.46 -3.04 -15.13
N ALA A 31 1.08 -4.17 -14.53
CA ALA A 31 0.01 -5.03 -14.96
C ALA A 31 -1.29 -4.39 -14.53
N ASN A 32 -1.99 -3.81 -15.50
CA ASN A 32 -3.08 -2.85 -15.31
C ASN A 32 -2.58 -1.53 -14.71
N PRO A 33 -3.23 -0.40 -15.02
CA PRO A 33 -2.84 0.87 -14.46
C PRO A 33 -3.06 0.85 -12.94
N ALA A 34 -1.98 0.64 -12.18
CA ALA A 34 -1.98 0.79 -10.74
C ALA A 34 -2.54 2.18 -10.40
N TYR A 35 -3.45 2.23 -9.44
CA TYR A 35 -4.12 3.45 -9.01
C TYR A 35 -3.81 3.73 -7.54
N ASN A 36 -3.88 5.01 -7.19
CA ASN A 36 -3.74 5.43 -5.80
C ASN A 36 -5.01 5.08 -5.05
N LEU A 37 -4.87 4.26 -4.01
CA LEU A 37 -5.93 3.95 -3.06
C LEU A 37 -5.71 4.80 -1.80
N VAL A 38 -6.70 5.62 -1.46
CA VAL A 38 -6.71 6.42 -0.22
C VAL A 38 -7.93 6.02 0.59
N LEU A 39 -7.70 5.55 1.81
CA LEU A 39 -8.74 5.06 2.72
C LEU A 39 -8.80 5.94 3.96
N ARG A 40 -9.99 6.46 4.28
CA ARG A 40 -10.26 7.08 5.58
C ARG A 40 -10.91 6.06 6.50
N ILE A 41 -10.16 5.61 7.50
CA ILE A 41 -10.56 4.58 8.45
C ILE A 41 -10.98 5.27 9.74
N THR A 42 -12.23 5.09 10.15
CA THR A 42 -12.76 5.61 11.43
C THR A 42 -12.99 4.46 12.39
N TYR A 43 -12.27 4.44 13.50
CA TYR A 43 -12.45 3.49 14.59
C TYR A 43 -13.21 4.16 15.75
N VAL A 44 -14.31 3.56 16.19
CA VAL A 44 -15.18 4.08 17.25
C VAL A 44 -15.17 3.11 18.42
N ASN A 45 -14.87 3.59 19.64
CA ASN A 45 -14.92 2.75 20.83
C ASN A 45 -16.31 2.76 21.51
N LYS A 46 -16.45 1.96 22.59
CA LYS A 46 -17.69 1.87 23.38
C LYS A 46 -18.14 3.18 24.04
N ASP A 47 -17.22 4.13 24.22
CA ASP A 47 -17.48 5.45 24.80
C ASP A 47 -17.75 6.50 23.69
N ASN A 48 -17.97 6.05 22.46
CA ASN A 48 -18.17 6.85 21.25
C ASN A 48 -17.00 7.79 20.87
N LYS A 49 -15.81 7.55 21.44
CA LYS A 49 -14.59 8.24 21.02
C LYS A 49 -14.11 7.67 19.69
N LYS A 50 -13.44 8.50 18.90
CA LYS A 50 -13.02 8.23 17.53
C LYS A 50 -11.51 8.38 17.35
N ASN A 51 -10.93 7.39 16.70
CA ASN A 51 -9.63 7.52 16.05
C ASN A 51 -9.84 7.48 14.54
N ILE A 52 -9.28 8.46 13.82
CA ILE A 52 -9.43 8.61 12.39
C ILE A 52 -8.05 8.55 11.75
N PHE A 53 -7.91 7.66 10.77
CA PHE A 53 -6.68 7.39 10.06
C PHE A 53 -6.90 7.58 8.56
N ILE A 54 -5.91 8.12 7.88
CA ILE A 54 -5.87 8.17 6.42
C ILE A 54 -4.74 7.26 5.98
N ALA A 55 -5.06 6.10 5.41
CA ALA A 55 -4.10 5.16 4.85
C ALA A 55 -3.99 5.39 3.33
N SER A 56 -2.79 5.20 2.77
CA SER A 56 -2.58 5.27 1.33
C SER A 56 -1.73 4.13 0.81
N GLY A 57 -1.98 3.73 -0.42
CA GLY A 57 -1.23 2.70 -1.11
C GLY A 57 -1.49 2.70 -2.61
N LEU A 58 -0.80 1.80 -3.30
CA LEU A 58 -1.05 1.47 -4.69
C LEU A 58 -1.78 0.12 -4.75
N ALA A 59 -2.85 0.09 -5.53
CA ALA A 59 -3.62 -1.11 -5.80
C ALA A 59 -3.75 -1.29 -7.31
N ASP A 60 -3.97 -2.53 -7.74
CA ASP A 60 -4.39 -2.84 -9.10
C ASP A 60 -5.71 -3.65 -9.05
N LYS A 61 -6.20 -4.13 -10.19
CA LYS A 61 -7.50 -4.84 -10.25
C LYS A 61 -7.41 -6.31 -9.80
N ASP A 62 -6.22 -6.90 -9.88
CA ASP A 62 -5.94 -8.31 -9.63
C ASP A 62 -5.31 -8.51 -8.25
N GLU A 63 -4.57 -7.51 -7.73
CA GLU A 63 -3.94 -7.50 -6.41
C GLU A 63 -4.59 -6.46 -5.48
N CYS A 64 -5.06 -6.90 -4.30
CA CYS A 64 -5.71 -6.05 -3.29
C CYS A 64 -4.79 -4.94 -2.74
N SER A 65 -3.47 -5.13 -2.80
CA SER A 65 -2.48 -4.10 -2.49
C SER A 65 -1.15 -4.44 -3.13
N VAL A 66 -0.65 -3.56 -3.99
CA VAL A 66 0.66 -3.71 -4.63
C VAL A 66 1.75 -3.08 -3.76
N HIS A 67 1.43 -1.98 -3.08
CA HIS A 67 2.36 -1.30 -2.19
C HIS A 67 1.64 -0.44 -1.14
N PHE A 68 2.12 -0.45 0.11
CA PHE A 68 1.59 0.39 1.19
C PHE A 68 2.49 1.60 1.42
N ASN A 69 1.97 2.82 1.21
CA ASN A 69 2.72 4.07 1.36
C ASN A 69 2.77 4.57 2.80
N GLY A 70 1.94 4.02 3.69
CA GLY A 70 1.82 4.47 5.08
C GLY A 70 0.45 5.07 5.41
N TRP A 71 0.36 5.63 6.61
CA TRP A 71 -0.87 6.20 7.14
C TRP A 71 -0.59 7.48 7.94
N LEU A 72 -1.61 8.34 8.01
CA LEU A 72 -1.63 9.56 8.80
C LEU A 72 -2.69 9.44 9.89
N THR A 73 -2.38 9.92 11.09
CA THR A 73 -3.39 10.13 12.14
C THR A 73 -4.09 11.45 11.86
N GLU A 74 -5.36 11.41 11.46
CA GLU A 74 -6.18 12.62 11.32
C GLU A 74 -6.70 13.05 12.70
N GLN A 75 -7.16 12.10 13.51
CA GLN A 75 -7.69 12.35 14.85
C GLN A 75 -7.42 11.17 15.77
N ARG A 76 -7.09 11.46 17.03
CA ARG A 76 -6.93 10.43 18.07
C ARG A 76 -7.53 10.89 19.39
N GLU A 77 -8.52 10.16 19.88
CA GLU A 77 -9.22 10.42 21.14
C GLU A 77 -8.93 9.37 22.22
N PHE A 78 -8.21 8.29 21.88
CA PHE A 78 -7.73 7.24 22.79
C PHE A 78 -6.56 6.43 22.22
#